data_AF-A0A090QP29-F1
#
_entry.id   AF-A0A090QP29-F1
#
_cell.length_a   1.000
_cell.length_b   1.000
_cell.length_c   1.000
_cell.angle_alpha   90.00
_cell.angle_beta   90.00
_cell.angle_gamma   90.00
#
_symmetry.space_group_name_H-M   'P 1'
#
loop_
_entity.id
_entity.type
_entity.pdbx_description
1 polymer ?
#
loop_
_entity_poly.entity_id
_entity_poly.type
_entity_poly.pdbx_seq_one_letter_code
_entity_poly.pdbx_strand_id
1 'polypeptide(L)'
;MNLEQSLALIKRGVDSITPEASLKEKLALDRPLRVKLGADPTAPDIHLGHTVILNKLRQFQDLGHRVSFLIGDFTGKIGDPSGKNTTRPPLTTEQVEANARTYQEQVFKILDPAKTEIVFNSHWLSKMGAEGMLKLAASQTVARMLEREDFKQRFATGRAIGIHEFMYRCYRVTIRSNWKRILSWAVPTRPLTC
;
A
#
# COMPACT_ATOMS: atom_id res chain seq x y z
N MET A 1 -8.79 -21.59 -17.56
CA MET A 1 -9.34 -21.51 -16.19
C MET A 1 -10.58 -20.62 -16.25
N ASN A 2 -11.72 -21.06 -15.70
CA ASN A 2 -12.96 -20.28 -15.78
C ASN A 2 -13.03 -19.20 -14.67
N LEU A 3 -13.94 -18.23 -14.80
CA LEU A 3 -14.07 -17.10 -13.88
C LEU A 3 -14.25 -17.54 -12.41
N GLU A 4 -15.07 -18.56 -12.17
CA GLU A 4 -15.36 -19.07 -10.83
C GLU A 4 -14.13 -19.76 -10.20
N GLN A 5 -13.34 -20.50 -11.00
CA GLN A 5 -12.07 -21.08 -10.56
C GLN A 5 -11.05 -20.00 -10.19
N SER A 6 -10.93 -18.95 -11.00
CA SER A 6 -10.07 -17.79 -10.71
C SER A 6 -10.47 -17.08 -9.44
N LEU A 7 -11.77 -16.86 -9.25
CA LEU A 7 -12.30 -16.24 -8.05
C LEU A 7 -12.07 -17.12 -6.81
N ALA A 8 -12.29 -18.43 -6.90
CA ALA A 8 -12.04 -19.37 -5.80
C ALA A 8 -10.57 -19.40 -5.39
N LEU A 9 -9.65 -19.41 -6.36
CA LEU A 9 -8.20 -19.34 -6.10
C LEU A 9 -7.82 -18.03 -5.40
N ILE A 10 -8.34 -16.90 -5.89
CA ILE A 10 -8.07 -15.59 -5.29
C ILE A 10 -8.62 -15.52 -3.86
N LYS A 11 -9.84 -16.03 -3.62
CA LYS A 11 -10.48 -16.04 -2.28
C LYS A 11 -9.74 -16.86 -1.24
N ARG A 12 -9.02 -17.92 -1.65
CA ARG A 12 -8.32 -18.80 -0.71
C ARG A 12 -7.28 -18.03 0.10
N GLY A 13 -7.43 -18.03 1.43
CA GLY A 13 -6.49 -17.37 2.35
C GLY A 13 -6.58 -15.84 2.38
N VAL A 14 -7.68 -15.27 1.87
CA VAL A 14 -7.97 -13.83 1.97
C VAL A 14 -8.95 -13.59 3.11
N ASP A 15 -8.62 -12.65 3.98
CA ASP A 15 -9.46 -12.27 5.12
C ASP A 15 -10.75 -11.54 4.67
N SER A 16 -10.64 -10.57 3.78
CA SER A 16 -11.78 -9.81 3.27
C SER A 16 -11.59 -9.29 1.84
N ILE A 17 -12.69 -9.20 1.10
CA ILE A 17 -12.77 -8.64 -0.26
C ILE A 17 -13.81 -7.53 -0.28
N THR A 18 -13.42 -6.31 -0.69
CA THR A 18 -14.35 -5.16 -0.65
C THR A 18 -14.17 -4.21 -1.84
N PRO A 19 -15.18 -4.04 -2.71
CA PRO A 19 -16.38 -4.88 -2.90
C PRO A 19 -16.06 -6.14 -3.70
N GLU A 20 -16.58 -7.30 -3.29
CA GLU A 20 -16.38 -8.56 -4.03
C GLU A 20 -17.02 -8.54 -5.43
N ALA A 21 -18.22 -7.96 -5.55
CA ALA A 21 -18.89 -7.81 -6.85
C ALA A 21 -17.98 -7.10 -7.87
N SER A 22 -17.30 -6.03 -7.45
CA SER A 22 -16.39 -5.28 -8.31
C SER A 22 -15.17 -6.09 -8.74
N LEU A 23 -14.69 -7.02 -7.91
CA LEU A 23 -13.62 -7.94 -8.30
C LEU A 23 -14.12 -8.92 -9.38
N LYS A 24 -15.31 -9.50 -9.20
CA LYS A 24 -15.91 -10.43 -10.16
C LYS A 24 -16.12 -9.77 -11.52
N GLU A 25 -16.68 -8.56 -11.53
CA GLU A 25 -16.85 -7.74 -12.73
C GLU A 25 -15.51 -7.48 -13.44
N LYS A 26 -14.47 -7.14 -12.67
CA LYS A 26 -13.14 -6.89 -13.23
C LYS A 26 -12.48 -8.14 -13.79
N LEU A 27 -12.64 -9.29 -13.14
CA LEU A 27 -12.11 -10.57 -13.63
C LEU A 27 -12.86 -11.05 -14.88
N ALA A 28 -14.11 -10.64 -15.06
CA ALA A 28 -14.88 -10.89 -16.28
C ALA A 28 -14.46 -10.00 -17.46
N LEU A 29 -13.69 -8.93 -17.23
CA LEU A 29 -13.10 -8.15 -18.32
C LEU A 29 -12.00 -9.00 -18.96
N ASP A 30 -12.06 -9.18 -20.28
CA ASP A 30 -11.07 -9.92 -21.06
C ASP A 30 -9.76 -9.11 -21.25
N ARG A 31 -9.17 -8.68 -20.13
CA ARG A 31 -7.91 -7.94 -20.11
C ARG A 31 -7.14 -8.21 -18.82
N PRO A 32 -5.79 -8.21 -18.87
CA PRO A 32 -4.97 -8.28 -17.68
C PRO A 32 -5.30 -7.15 -16.69
N LEU A 33 -5.74 -7.54 -15.50
CA LEU A 33 -5.84 -6.62 -14.37
C LEU A 33 -4.44 -6.23 -13.93
N ARG A 34 -4.34 -5.03 -13.39
CA ARG A 34 -3.15 -4.62 -12.64
C ARG A 34 -3.49 -4.77 -11.17
N VAL A 35 -2.59 -5.36 -10.40
CA VAL A 35 -2.72 -5.64 -8.98
C VAL A 35 -1.60 -4.95 -8.25
N LYS A 36 -1.94 -4.20 -7.20
CA LYS A 36 -1.00 -3.31 -6.54
C LYS A 36 -0.72 -3.77 -5.12
N LEU A 37 0.56 -3.77 -4.75
CA LEU A 37 1.00 -3.85 -3.36
C LEU A 37 1.93 -2.68 -3.08
N GLY A 38 1.65 -1.93 -2.02
CA GLY A 38 2.52 -0.87 -1.53
C GLY A 38 3.37 -1.37 -0.36
N ALA A 39 4.66 -1.06 -0.37
CA ALA A 39 5.57 -1.32 0.73
C ALA A 39 6.41 -0.06 1.02
N ASP A 40 6.44 0.36 2.28
CA ASP A 40 7.29 1.45 2.72
C ASP A 40 8.66 0.86 3.15
N PRO A 41 9.79 1.26 2.52
CA PRO A 41 11.13 0.70 2.76
C PRO A 41 11.75 1.23 4.07
N THR A 42 11.02 1.05 5.17
CA THR A 42 11.39 1.51 6.51
C THR A 42 12.34 0.56 7.24
N ALA A 43 12.52 -0.64 6.70
CA ALA A 43 13.40 -1.68 7.20
C ALA A 43 14.28 -2.19 6.04
N PRO A 44 15.44 -2.79 6.33
CA PRO A 44 16.32 -3.31 5.28
C PRO A 44 15.72 -4.49 4.53
N ASP A 45 14.87 -5.31 5.17
CA ASP A 45 14.36 -6.55 4.60
C ASP A 45 12.85 -6.73 4.75
N ILE A 46 12.27 -7.44 3.78
CA ILE A 46 10.89 -7.90 3.82
C ILE A 46 10.84 -9.14 4.73
N HIS A 47 10.18 -9.02 5.88
CA HIS A 47 9.99 -10.15 6.78
C HIS A 47 9.14 -11.26 6.16
N LEU A 48 9.31 -12.50 6.64
CA LEU A 48 8.58 -13.69 6.17
C LEU A 48 7.04 -13.56 6.23
N GLY A 49 6.51 -12.70 7.09
CA GLY A 49 5.07 -12.39 7.10
C GLY A 49 4.52 -11.83 5.78
N HIS A 50 5.36 -11.23 4.92
CA HIS A 50 4.93 -10.76 3.60
C HIS A 50 4.84 -11.87 2.56
N THR A 51 5.42 -13.05 2.82
CA THR A 51 5.42 -14.18 1.89
C THR A 51 3.99 -14.60 1.52
N VAL A 52 3.03 -14.50 2.45
CA VAL A 52 1.61 -14.77 2.17
C VAL A 52 1.06 -13.83 1.09
N ILE A 53 1.37 -12.54 1.21
CA ILE A 53 0.89 -11.51 0.28
C ILE A 53 1.60 -11.63 -1.07
N LEU A 54 2.92 -11.88 -1.07
CA LEU A 54 3.70 -12.09 -2.29
C LEU A 54 3.23 -13.33 -3.05
N ASN A 55 2.92 -14.43 -2.36
CA ASN A 55 2.34 -15.62 -2.99
C ASN A 55 0.95 -15.34 -3.58
N LYS A 56 0.14 -14.47 -2.95
CA LYS A 56 -1.13 -14.04 -3.54
C LYS A 56 -0.91 -13.24 -4.83
N LEU A 57 0.06 -12.34 -4.85
CA LEU A 57 0.45 -11.61 -6.07
C LEU A 57 0.94 -12.56 -7.16
N ARG A 58 1.70 -13.59 -6.79
CA ARG A 58 2.13 -14.64 -7.72
C ARG A 58 0.94 -15.35 -8.36
N GLN A 59 -0.08 -15.71 -7.58
CA GLN A 59 -1.32 -16.29 -8.12
C GLN A 59 -1.99 -15.35 -9.13
N PHE A 60 -1.99 -14.03 -8.90
CA PHE A 60 -2.49 -13.08 -9.90
C PHE A 60 -1.64 -13.10 -11.19
N GLN A 61 -0.31 -13.26 -11.10
CA GLN A 61 0.56 -13.39 -12.27
C GLN A 61 0.33 -14.69 -13.06
N ASP A 62 0.06 -15.78 -12.35
CA ASP A 62 -0.26 -17.09 -12.93
C ASP A 62 -1.61 -17.06 -13.65
N LEU A 63 -2.55 -16.23 -13.17
CA LEU A 63 -3.82 -15.91 -13.84
C LEU A 63 -3.66 -14.92 -15.02
N GLY A 64 -2.44 -14.51 -15.36
CA GLY A 64 -2.16 -13.60 -16.48
C GLY A 64 -2.32 -12.11 -16.17
N HIS A 65 -2.50 -11.74 -14.90
CA HIS A 65 -2.55 -10.35 -14.47
C HIS A 65 -1.14 -9.78 -14.26
N ARG A 66 -1.02 -8.45 -14.20
CA ARG A 66 0.23 -7.75 -13.94
C ARG A 66 0.28 -7.23 -12.52
N VAL A 67 1.45 -7.29 -11.91
CA VAL A 67 1.67 -6.77 -10.56
C VAL A 67 2.42 -5.45 -10.64
N SER A 68 2.00 -4.48 -9.85
CA SER A 68 2.73 -3.23 -9.65
C SER A 68 3.14 -3.15 -8.17
N PHE A 69 4.43 -3.32 -7.92
CA PHE A 69 5.00 -3.21 -6.59
C PHE A 69 5.40 -1.76 -6.35
N LEU A 70 4.63 -1.07 -5.51
CA LEU A 70 4.82 0.32 -5.19
C LEU A 70 5.76 0.47 -3.99
N ILE A 71 6.93 1.05 -4.22
CA ILE A 71 7.88 1.43 -3.21
C ILE A 71 7.55 2.85 -2.72
N GLY A 72 7.30 2.96 -1.43
CA GLY A 72 6.96 4.21 -0.77
C GLY A 72 8.20 5.03 -0.40
N ASP A 73 8.99 5.48 -1.37
CA ASP A 73 10.25 6.17 -1.11
C ASP A 73 10.07 7.61 -0.57
N PHE A 74 9.05 8.33 -1.06
CA PHE A 74 8.67 9.64 -0.51
C PHE A 74 8.01 9.51 0.86
N THR A 75 7.11 8.53 1.02
CA THR A 75 6.41 8.27 2.28
C THR A 75 7.37 7.74 3.35
N GLY A 76 8.32 6.89 2.97
CA GLY A 76 9.36 6.37 3.86
C GLY A 76 10.26 7.46 4.47
N LYS A 77 10.52 8.56 3.74
CA LYS A 77 11.26 9.73 4.27
C LYS A 77 10.48 10.48 5.34
N ILE A 78 9.14 10.49 5.27
CA ILE A 78 8.27 11.17 6.25
C ILE A 78 8.05 10.29 7.50
N GLY A 79 7.94 8.98 7.31
CA GLY A 79 7.68 7.99 8.35
C GLY A 79 6.20 7.70 8.56
N ASP A 80 5.81 6.42 8.62
CA ASP A 80 4.42 5.99 8.88
C ASP A 80 4.10 6.07 10.38
N PRO A 81 3.09 6.86 10.80
CA PRO A 81 2.61 6.89 12.18
C PRO A 81 1.68 5.73 12.56
N SER A 82 1.23 4.93 11.58
CA SER A 82 0.20 3.90 11.79
C SER A 82 0.65 2.82 12.78
N GLY A 83 -0.07 2.70 13.89
CA GLY A 83 0.03 1.56 14.82
C GLY A 83 1.24 1.56 15.76
N LYS A 84 2.01 2.66 15.87
CA LYS A 84 3.10 2.79 16.85
C LYS A 84 2.95 4.06 17.70
N ASN A 85 3.40 3.97 18.96
CA ASN A 85 3.32 5.06 19.94
C ASN A 85 4.25 6.25 19.61
N THR A 86 5.19 6.08 18.68
CA THR A 86 6.14 7.11 18.25
C THR A 86 6.30 7.10 16.74
N THR A 87 6.36 8.29 16.14
CA THR A 87 6.71 8.47 14.73
C THR A 87 8.12 7.92 14.48
N ARG A 88 8.29 7.11 13.43
CA ARG A 88 9.61 6.58 13.08
C ARG A 88 10.54 7.71 12.67
N PRO A 89 11.85 7.63 12.98
CA PRO A 89 12.81 8.62 12.49
C PRO A 89 12.81 8.63 10.95
N PRO A 90 12.91 9.83 10.34
CA PRO A 90 12.95 9.96 8.88
C PRO A 90 14.21 9.28 8.34
N LEU A 91 14.06 8.56 7.23
CA LEU A 91 15.19 7.92 6.55
C LEU A 91 15.83 8.85 5.53
N THR A 92 17.14 8.72 5.36
CA THR A 92 17.89 9.39 4.29
C THR A 92 17.51 8.81 2.92
N THR A 93 17.77 9.55 1.84
CA THR A 93 17.49 9.08 0.48
C THR A 93 18.29 7.82 0.17
N GLU A 94 19.54 7.78 0.59
CA GLU A 94 20.48 6.69 0.37
C GLU A 94 20.02 5.42 1.08
N GLN A 95 19.52 5.54 2.31
CA GLN A 95 18.94 4.40 3.05
C GLN A 95 17.68 3.87 2.39
N VAL A 96 16.79 4.76 1.93
CA VAL A 96 15.56 4.36 1.24
C VAL A 96 15.87 3.64 -0.07
N GLU A 97 16.86 4.12 -0.83
CA GLU A 97 17.31 3.46 -2.07
C GLU A 97 17.96 2.10 -1.80
N ALA A 98 18.81 2.00 -0.78
CA ALA A 98 19.42 0.73 -0.39
C ALA A 98 18.36 -0.31 0.01
N ASN A 99 17.41 0.07 0.86
CA ASN A 99 16.29 -0.80 1.27
C ASN A 99 15.36 -1.13 0.08
N ALA A 100 15.18 -0.21 -0.87
CA ALA A 100 14.39 -0.47 -2.06
C ALA A 100 15.05 -1.52 -2.97
N ARG A 101 16.38 -1.57 -3.03
CA ARG A 101 17.12 -2.58 -3.81
C ARG A 101 16.98 -3.97 -3.21
N THR A 102 17.18 -4.11 -1.90
CA THR A 102 17.01 -5.39 -1.20
C THR A 102 15.57 -5.90 -1.31
N TYR A 103 14.58 -5.01 -1.25
CA TYR A 103 13.17 -5.36 -1.43
C TYR A 103 12.92 -5.91 -2.84
N GLN A 104 13.47 -5.28 -3.88
CA GLN A 104 13.34 -5.78 -5.25
C GLN A 104 13.94 -7.17 -5.41
N GLU A 105 15.16 -7.38 -4.92
CA GLU A 105 15.82 -8.68 -4.95
C GLU A 105 15.00 -9.77 -4.25
N GLN A 106 14.40 -9.46 -3.10
CA GLN A 106 13.59 -10.42 -2.34
C GLN A 106 12.24 -10.70 -3.02
N VAL A 107 11.59 -9.66 -3.54
CA VAL A 107 10.30 -9.79 -4.25
C VAL A 107 10.45 -10.64 -5.51
N PHE A 108 11.53 -10.46 -6.27
CA PHE A 108 11.78 -11.22 -7.50
C PHE A 108 12.17 -12.70 -7.27
N LYS A 109 12.40 -13.13 -6.02
CA LYS A 109 12.49 -14.56 -5.70
C LYS A 109 11.14 -15.27 -5.80
N ILE A 110 10.03 -14.52 -5.67
CA ILE A 110 8.67 -15.06 -5.67
C ILE A 110 7.90 -14.58 -6.91
N LEU A 111 8.02 -13.30 -7.27
CA LEU A 111 7.33 -12.70 -8.42
C LEU A 111 8.17 -12.76 -9.69
N ASP A 112 7.49 -12.93 -10.82
CA ASP A 112 8.13 -12.87 -12.13
C ASP A 112 8.45 -11.41 -12.51
N PRO A 113 9.73 -11.05 -12.75
CA PRO A 113 10.11 -9.70 -13.16
C PRO A 113 9.44 -9.23 -14.45
N ALA A 114 9.19 -10.12 -15.41
CA ALA A 114 8.56 -9.75 -16.69
C ALA A 114 7.07 -9.36 -16.52
N LYS A 115 6.45 -9.78 -15.42
CA LYS A 115 5.05 -9.50 -15.07
C LYS A 115 4.93 -8.55 -13.87
N THR A 116 6.03 -7.93 -13.45
CA THR A 116 6.09 -7.03 -12.29
C THR A 116 6.64 -5.67 -12.69
N GLU A 117 5.92 -4.61 -12.34
CA GLU A 117 6.37 -3.23 -12.48
C GLU A 117 6.76 -2.68 -11.10
N ILE A 118 8.00 -2.27 -10.92
CA ILE A 118 8.43 -1.53 -9.73
C ILE A 118 8.10 -0.06 -9.93
N VAL A 119 7.37 0.53 -9.00
CA VAL A 119 6.90 1.92 -9.08
C VAL A 119 7.33 2.65 -7.82
N PHE A 120 7.83 3.89 -7.95
CA PHE A 120 8.20 4.73 -6.82
C PHE A 120 7.18 5.86 -6.64
N ASN A 121 6.75 6.14 -5.41
CA ASN A 121 5.74 7.17 -5.18
C ASN A 121 6.28 8.61 -5.30
N SER A 122 7.58 8.81 -5.14
CA SER A 122 8.25 10.09 -5.43
C SER A 122 8.02 10.58 -6.86
N HIS A 123 7.83 9.69 -7.82
CA HIS A 123 7.61 10.04 -9.23
C HIS A 123 6.48 11.05 -9.44
N TRP A 124 5.44 11.00 -8.61
CA TRP A 124 4.34 11.97 -8.62
C TRP A 124 4.26 12.83 -7.36
N LEU A 125 4.62 12.31 -6.19
CA LEU A 125 4.53 13.08 -4.94
C LEU A 125 5.54 14.24 -4.91
N SER A 126 6.76 14.03 -5.41
CA SER A 126 7.76 15.09 -5.47
C SER A 126 7.41 16.20 -6.45
N LYS A 127 6.54 15.93 -7.44
CA LYS A 127 6.09 16.91 -8.45
C LYS A 127 4.81 17.64 -8.07
N MET A 128 4.17 17.26 -6.97
CA MET A 128 2.85 17.78 -6.57
C MET A 128 2.90 19.25 -6.12
N GLY A 129 4.03 19.68 -5.54
CA GLY A 129 4.20 21.02 -4.98
C GLY A 129 3.22 21.35 -3.84
N ALA A 130 3.29 22.57 -3.32
CA ALA A 130 2.44 23.03 -2.24
C ALA A 130 0.95 23.10 -2.65
N GLU A 131 0.66 23.55 -3.88
CA GLU A 131 -0.72 23.65 -4.38
C GLU A 131 -1.40 22.28 -4.46
N GLY A 132 -0.73 21.28 -5.04
CA GLY A 132 -1.28 19.93 -5.13
C GLY A 132 -1.46 19.29 -3.76
N MET A 133 -0.56 19.59 -2.82
CA MET A 133 -0.66 19.13 -1.44
C MET A 133 -1.88 19.73 -0.73
N LEU A 134 -2.17 21.03 -0.92
CA LEU A 134 -3.36 21.68 -0.38
C LEU A 134 -4.65 21.11 -0.98
N LYS A 135 -4.70 20.90 -2.30
CA LYS A 135 -5.84 20.26 -2.97
C LYS A 135 -6.10 18.85 -2.43
N LEU A 136 -5.02 18.11 -2.15
CA LEU A 136 -5.13 16.79 -1.56
C LEU A 136 -5.67 16.85 -0.13
N ALA A 137 -5.15 17.76 0.70
CA ALA A 137 -5.61 17.95 2.07
C ALA A 137 -7.11 18.34 2.11
N ALA A 138 -7.56 19.17 1.16
CA ALA A 138 -8.96 19.56 1.04
C ALA A 138 -9.93 18.40 0.72
N SER A 139 -9.42 17.24 0.26
CA SER A 139 -10.24 16.06 -0.03
C SER A 139 -10.60 15.23 1.20
N GLN A 140 -10.09 15.58 2.37
CA GLN A 140 -10.31 14.88 3.64
C GLN A 140 -10.69 15.87 4.73
N THR A 141 -11.45 15.42 5.73
CA THR A 141 -11.79 16.22 6.91
C THR A 141 -11.01 15.75 8.12
N VAL A 142 -10.70 16.66 9.03
CA VAL A 142 -10.06 16.32 10.32
C VAL A 142 -10.92 15.32 11.09
N ALA A 143 -12.24 15.49 11.10
CA ALA A 143 -13.17 14.54 11.72
C ALA A 143 -12.96 13.10 11.22
N ARG A 144 -12.89 12.91 9.89
CA ARG A 144 -12.65 11.60 9.29
C ARG A 144 -11.27 11.02 9.61
N MET A 145 -10.26 11.88 9.82
CA MET A 145 -8.94 11.41 10.24
C MET A 145 -8.96 10.91 11.69
N LEU A 146 -9.70 11.60 12.57
CA LEU A 146 -9.85 11.25 13.99
C LEU A 146 -10.76 10.04 14.25
N GLU A 147 -11.57 9.61 13.27
CA GLU A 147 -12.34 8.36 13.38
C GLU A 147 -11.44 7.10 13.46
N ARG A 148 -10.19 7.21 13.01
CA ARG A 148 -9.25 6.09 13.06
C ARG A 148 -8.77 5.86 14.49
N GLU A 149 -8.80 4.60 14.93
CA GLU A 149 -8.57 4.24 16.34
C GLU A 149 -7.23 4.74 16.90
N ASP A 150 -6.16 4.75 16.10
CA ASP A 150 -4.84 5.26 16.49
C ASP A 150 -4.86 6.76 16.83
N PHE A 151 -5.47 7.59 15.97
CA PHE A 151 -5.61 9.01 16.22
C PHE A 151 -6.66 9.31 17.29
N LYS A 152 -7.76 8.55 17.32
CA LYS A 152 -8.81 8.68 18.34
C LYS A 152 -8.25 8.49 19.74
N GLN A 153 -7.50 7.41 19.96
CA GLN A 153 -6.90 7.11 21.25
C GLN A 153 -5.84 8.14 21.66
N ARG A 154 -4.96 8.54 20.73
CA ARG A 154 -3.94 9.57 21.01
C ARG A 154 -4.56 10.91 21.35
N PHE A 155 -5.59 11.32 20.61
CA PHE A 155 -6.30 12.57 20.85
C PHE A 155 -7.05 12.52 22.19
N ALA A 156 -7.74 11.43 22.50
CA ALA A 156 -8.44 11.24 23.77
C ALA A 156 -7.49 11.21 24.99
N THR A 157 -6.27 10.71 24.82
CA THR A 157 -5.25 10.63 25.88
C THR A 157 -4.34 11.86 25.95
N GLY A 158 -4.62 12.91 25.17
CA GLY A 158 -3.80 14.14 25.14
C GLY A 158 -2.40 13.95 24.57
N ARG A 159 -2.12 12.83 23.89
CA ARG A 159 -0.83 12.60 23.23
C ARG A 159 -0.75 13.43 21.96
N ALA A 160 0.38 14.11 21.77
CA ALA A 160 0.62 14.94 20.59
C ALA A 160 0.44 14.14 19.30
N ILE A 161 -0.21 14.75 18.31
CA ILE A 161 -0.35 14.23 16.94
C ILE A 161 0.24 15.28 16.00
N GLY A 162 1.28 14.93 15.25
CA GLY A 162 1.89 15.85 14.30
C GLY A 162 1.00 16.09 13.09
N ILE A 163 0.92 17.34 12.60
CA ILE A 163 0.16 17.67 11.38
C ILE A 163 0.68 16.88 10.16
N HIS A 164 2.00 16.62 10.12
CA HIS A 164 2.62 15.80 9.07
C HIS A 164 2.08 14.36 9.04
N GLU A 165 1.58 13.82 10.16
CA GLU A 165 0.95 12.49 10.24
C GLU A 165 -0.40 12.45 9.50
N PHE A 166 -1.15 13.56 9.55
CA PHE A 166 -2.35 13.74 8.73
C PHE A 166 -2.01 13.89 7.25
N MET A 167 -0.91 14.58 6.93
CA MET A 167 -0.42 14.68 5.55
C MET A 167 0.03 13.31 5.00
N TYR A 168 0.66 12.47 5.83
CA TYR A 168 0.98 11.09 5.48
C TYR A 168 -0.27 10.31 5.05
N ARG A 169 -1.36 10.45 5.81
CA ARG A 169 -2.65 9.84 5.47
C ARG A 169 -3.17 10.34 4.13
N CYS A 170 -3.07 11.65 3.87
CA CYS A 170 -3.44 12.26 2.59
C CYS A 170 -2.64 11.67 1.41
N TYR A 171 -1.32 11.49 1.53
CA TYR A 171 -0.49 10.90 0.46
C TYR A 171 -0.89 9.45 0.14
N ARG A 172 -1.40 8.69 1.11
CA ARG A 172 -1.95 7.35 0.84
C ARG A 172 -3.27 7.39 0.05
N VAL A 173 -3.97 8.53 0.00
CA VAL A 173 -5.17 8.70 -0.82
C VAL A 173 -4.82 8.98 -2.28
N THR A 174 -3.75 9.71 -2.60
CA THR A 174 -3.32 9.89 -4.01
C THR A 174 -2.89 8.59 -4.68
N ILE A 175 -2.36 7.64 -3.90
CA ILE A 175 -2.11 6.26 -4.32
C ILE A 175 -3.38 5.56 -4.85
N ARG A 176 -4.57 5.99 -4.39
CA ARG A 176 -5.89 5.50 -4.83
C ARG A 176 -6.45 6.31 -6.01
N SER A 177 -6.21 7.62 -6.06
CA SER A 177 -6.76 8.54 -7.07
C SER A 177 -6.02 8.53 -8.42
N ASN A 178 -4.69 8.47 -8.43
CA ASN A 178 -3.91 8.39 -9.69
C ASN A 178 -4.07 7.04 -10.40
N TRP A 179 -4.67 6.05 -9.73
CA TRP A 179 -4.73 4.66 -10.18
C TRP A 179 -6.16 4.09 -10.18
N LYS A 180 -7.18 4.93 -10.43
CA LYS A 180 -8.62 4.57 -10.53
C LYS A 180 -8.96 3.34 -11.42
N ARG A 181 -8.01 2.73 -12.15
CA ARG A 181 -8.21 1.53 -12.98
C ARG A 181 -7.89 0.18 -12.28
N ILE A 182 -7.39 0.17 -11.04
CA ILE A 182 -6.54 -0.94 -10.55
C ILE A 182 -6.95 -1.33 -9.12
N LEU A 183 -7.24 -2.62 -8.90
CA LEU A 183 -7.71 -3.18 -7.64
C LEU A 183 -6.70 -2.92 -6.52
N SER A 184 -7.10 -2.04 -5.59
CA SER A 184 -6.41 -1.78 -4.33
C SER A 184 -6.89 -2.80 -3.31
N TRP A 185 -6.02 -3.73 -2.93
CA TRP A 185 -6.23 -4.61 -1.78
C TRP A 185 -5.57 -4.00 -0.55
N ALA A 186 -6.38 -3.71 0.47
CA ALA A 186 -5.89 -3.32 1.77
C ALA A 186 -5.56 -4.61 2.56
N VAL A 187 -4.31 -4.72 2.98
CA VAL A 187 -3.86 -5.70 3.98
C VAL A 187 -4.65 -5.47 5.27
N PRO A 188 -5.18 -6.50 5.94
CA PRO A 188 -5.71 -6.35 7.29
C PRO A 188 -4.53 -6.14 8.23
N THR A 189 -4.42 -4.97 8.83
CA THR A 189 -3.70 -4.84 10.10
C THR A 189 -4.62 -5.42 11.18
N ARG A 190 -4.52 -6.72 11.47
CA ARG A 190 -4.98 -7.23 12.77
C ARG A 190 -3.95 -6.89 13.84
N PRO A 191 -4.40 -6.63 15.08
CA PRO A 191 -3.52 -6.28 16.18
C PRO A 191 -2.70 -7.51 16.58
N LEU A 192 -1.38 -7.35 16.67
CA LEU A 192 -0.55 -8.23 17.49
C LEU A 192 -0.71 -7.76 18.93
N THR A 193 -1.66 -8.34 19.66
CA THR A 193 -1.68 -8.35 21.13
C THR A 193 -1.40 -9.78 21.56
N CYS A 194 -0.26 -9.99 22.22
CA CYS A 194 -0.28 -10.74 23.47
C CYS A 194 -1.05 -9.91 24.50
#